data_AF-A0A1B7W3K4-F1
#
_entry.id   AF-A0A1B7W3K4-F1
#
_cell.length_a   1.000
_cell.length_b   1.000
_cell.length_c   1.000
_cell.angle_alpha   90.00
_cell.angle_beta   90.00
_cell.angle_gamma   90.00
#
_symmetry.space_group_name_H-M   'P 1'
#
loop_
_entity.id
_entity.type
_entity.pdbx_description
1 polymer ?
#
loop_
_entity_poly.entity_id
_entity_poly.type
_entity_poly.pdbx_seq_one_letter_code
_entity_poly.pdbx_strand_id
1 'polypeptide(L)'
;IAEISHLNVEQYEQYKKSLVQYLEVKNVFDTAFEEGEKVGIEKGIEKGIEKGIEKGIEKVAKALKEQNIAIEIIAESTGLSYEAIKRI
;
A
#
# COMPACT_ATOMS: atom_id res chain seq x y z
N ILE A 1 -2.57 42.48 5.68
CA ILE A 1 -4.02 42.74 5.93
C ILE A 1 -4.52 43.97 5.15
N ALA A 2 -3.70 44.64 4.31
CA ALA A 2 -4.00 45.97 3.76
C ALA A 2 -4.73 46.01 2.39
N GLU A 3 -5.08 44.88 1.76
CA GLU A 3 -5.71 44.89 0.42
C GLU A 3 -7.22 44.64 0.42
N ILE A 4 -7.77 44.05 1.48
CA ILE A 4 -9.20 43.71 1.57
C ILE A 4 -10.05 44.96 1.90
N SER A 5 -9.44 45.99 2.50
CA SER A 5 -10.11 47.23 2.94
C SER A 5 -10.58 48.16 1.81
N HIS A 6 -10.23 47.87 0.55
CA HIS A 6 -10.63 48.67 -0.61
C HIS A 6 -11.54 47.94 -1.59
N LEU A 7 -11.96 46.70 -1.27
CA LEU A 7 -12.89 45.96 -2.11
C LEU A 7 -14.30 46.47 -1.90
N ASN A 8 -15.00 46.75 -3.00
CA ASN A 8 -16.45 46.93 -2.94
C ASN A 8 -17.15 45.56 -2.70
N VAL A 9 -18.44 45.59 -2.42
CA VAL A 9 -19.22 44.39 -2.06
C VAL A 9 -19.11 43.29 -3.13
N GLU A 10 -19.16 43.65 -4.42
CA GLU A 10 -19.08 42.69 -5.52
C GLU A 10 -17.69 42.06 -5.64
N GLN A 11 -16.63 42.86 -5.52
CA GLN A 11 -15.25 42.36 -5.55
C GLN A 11 -14.95 41.45 -4.35
N TYR A 12 -15.50 41.77 -3.18
CA TYR A 12 -15.36 40.93 -1.99
C TYR A 12 -16.07 39.58 -2.15
N GLU A 13 -17.27 39.56 -2.76
CA GLU A 13 -17.97 38.31 -3.06
C GLU A 13 -17.24 37.47 -4.11
N GLN A 14 -16.67 38.08 -5.15
CA GLN A 14 -15.84 37.35 -6.12
C GLN A 14 -14.58 36.75 -5.46
N TYR A 15 -13.91 37.51 -4.59
CA TYR A 15 -12.76 37.03 -3.84
C TYR A 15 -13.11 35.81 -2.97
N LYS A 16 -14.23 35.87 -2.23
CA LYS A 16 -14.72 34.71 -1.46
C LYS A 16 -14.99 33.51 -2.35
N LYS A 17 -15.64 33.71 -3.51
CA LYS A 17 -15.95 32.63 -4.44
C LYS A 17 -14.68 31.95 -4.95
N SER A 18 -13.67 32.73 -5.34
CA SER A 18 -12.37 32.20 -5.75
C SER A 18 -11.66 31.45 -4.62
N LEU A 19 -11.74 31.96 -3.38
CA LEU A 19 -11.17 31.28 -2.23
C LEU A 19 -11.85 29.94 -1.96
N VAL A 20 -13.18 29.88 -2.02
CA VAL A 20 -13.95 28.63 -1.85
C VAL A 20 -13.57 27.62 -2.94
N GLN A 21 -13.51 28.05 -4.21
CA GLN A 21 -13.09 27.17 -5.31
C GLN A 21 -11.67 26.61 -5.10
N TYR A 22 -10.73 27.45 -4.66
CA TYR A 22 -9.39 27.00 -4.33
C TYR A 22 -9.39 25.95 -3.22
N LEU A 23 -10.17 26.19 -2.15
CA LEU A 23 -10.27 25.26 -1.02
C LEU A 23 -10.90 23.93 -1.42
N GLU A 24 -11.95 23.94 -2.25
CA GLU A 24 -12.58 22.71 -2.75
C GLU A 24 -11.57 21.87 -3.55
N VAL A 25 -10.86 22.49 -4.48
CA VAL A 25 -9.83 21.82 -5.28
C VAL A 25 -8.71 21.28 -4.40
N LYS A 26 -8.22 22.09 -3.45
CA LYS A 26 -7.19 21.67 -2.50
C LYS A 26 -7.65 20.48 -1.66
N ASN A 27 -8.87 20.49 -1.14
CA ASN A 27 -9.41 19.40 -0.33
C ASN A 27 -9.50 18.10 -1.14
N VAL A 28 -9.95 18.17 -2.40
CA VAL A 28 -9.99 17.00 -3.29
C VAL A 28 -8.59 16.41 -3.47
N PHE A 29 -7.57 17.24 -3.72
CA PHE A 29 -6.20 16.77 -3.87
C PHE A 29 -5.62 16.21 -2.58
N ASP A 30 -5.84 16.86 -1.45
CA ASP A 30 -5.37 16.42 -0.14
C ASP A 30 -5.97 15.04 0.19
N THR A 31 -7.29 14.87 0.01
CA THR A 31 -7.96 13.58 0.20
C THR A 31 -7.43 12.51 -0.75
N ALA A 32 -7.27 12.81 -2.04
CA ALA A 32 -6.75 11.85 -3.01
C ALA A 32 -5.30 11.43 -2.69
N PHE A 33 -4.48 12.35 -2.18
CA PHE A 33 -3.11 12.06 -1.76
C PHE A 33 -3.09 11.16 -0.52
N GLU A 34 -3.87 11.50 0.51
CA GLU A 34 -3.99 10.71 1.74
C GLU A 34 -4.49 9.28 1.47
N GLU A 35 -5.52 9.14 0.62
CA GLU A 35 -6.02 7.83 0.20
C GLU A 35 -4.97 7.06 -0.59
N GLY A 36 -4.26 7.73 -1.51
CA GLY A 36 -3.17 7.14 -2.28
C GLY A 36 -2.03 6.63 -1.41
N GLU A 37 -1.61 7.40 -0.41
CA GLU A 37 -0.60 7.01 0.56
C GLU A 37 -1.05 5.80 1.38
N LYS A 38 -2.28 5.84 1.90
CA LYS A 38 -2.87 4.73 2.68
C LYS A 38 -2.91 3.43 1.87
N VAL A 39 -3.43 3.49 0.65
CA VAL A 39 -3.51 2.33 -0.26
C VAL A 39 -2.10 1.83 -0.62
N GLY A 40 -1.15 2.74 -0.82
CA GLY A 40 0.25 2.40 -1.10
C GLY A 40 0.89 1.62 0.04
N ILE A 41 0.71 2.09 1.28
CA ILE A 41 1.23 1.44 2.50
C ILE A 41 0.59 0.07 2.69
N GLU A 42 -0.74 -0.02 2.59
CA GLU A 42 -1.48 -1.27 2.76
C GLU A 42 -1.03 -2.35 1.76
N LYS A 43 -0.98 -2.01 0.46
CA LYS A 43 -0.47 -2.91 -0.58
C LYS A 43 1.00 -3.27 -0.38
N GLY A 44 1.81 -2.34 0.11
CA GLY A 44 3.22 -2.57 0.40
C GLY A 44 3.41 -3.60 1.51
N ILE A 45 2.66 -3.46 2.60
CA ILE A 45 2.68 -4.37 3.74
C ILE A 45 2.16 -5.76 3.34
N GLU A 46 1.02 -5.83 2.66
CA GLU A 46 0.43 -7.11 2.21
C GLU A 46 1.42 -7.90 1.33
N LYS A 47 1.97 -7.26 0.29
CA LYS A 47 2.98 -7.89 -0.58
C LYS A 47 4.25 -8.26 0.16
N GLY A 48 4.65 -7.47 1.16
CA GLY A 48 5.81 -7.75 1.99
C GLY A 48 5.62 -9.00 2.86
N ILE A 49 4.46 -9.12 3.50
CA ILE A 49 4.08 -10.26 4.33
C ILE A 49 3.98 -11.53 3.49
N GLU A 50 3.25 -11.49 2.37
CA GLU A 50 3.07 -12.63 1.46
C GLU A 50 4.43 -13.19 1.00
N LYS A 51 5.30 -12.32 0.47
CA LYS A 51 6.66 -12.70 0.06
C LYS A 51 7.52 -13.20 1.22
N GLY A 52 7.32 -12.66 2.41
CA GLY A 52 8.03 -13.09 3.61
C GLY A 52 7.65 -14.50 4.04
N ILE A 53 6.35 -14.80 4.03
CA ILE A 53 5.80 -16.12 4.35
C ILE A 53 6.26 -17.15 3.31
N GLU A 54 6.12 -16.86 2.02
CA GLU A 54 6.55 -17.76 0.94
C GLU A 54 8.04 -18.12 1.07
N LYS A 55 8.92 -17.11 1.21
CA LYS A 55 10.36 -17.32 1.43
C LYS A 55 10.66 -18.09 2.72
N GLY A 56 9.86 -17.89 3.77
CA GLY A 56 9.99 -18.62 5.03
C GLY A 56 9.69 -20.11 4.84
N ILE A 57 8.58 -20.42 4.16
CA ILE A 57 8.16 -21.79 3.84
C ILE A 57 9.21 -22.47 2.96
N GLU A 58 9.72 -21.81 1.91
CA GLU A 58 10.77 -22.36 1.05
C GLU A 58 12.07 -22.66 1.83
N LYS A 59 12.47 -21.78 2.76
CA LYS A 59 13.65 -22.03 3.62
C LYS A 59 13.48 -23.26 4.50
N VAL A 60 12.29 -23.44 5.09
CA VAL A 60 11.98 -24.62 5.90
C VAL A 60 11.99 -25.88 5.03
N ALA A 61 11.33 -25.85 3.87
CA ALA A 61 11.30 -26.97 2.93
C ALA A 61 12.71 -27.38 2.48
N LYS A 62 13.57 -26.39 2.19
CA LYS A 62 14.97 -26.62 1.84
C LYS A 62 15.74 -27.32 2.97
N ALA A 63 15.62 -26.81 4.20
CA ALA A 63 16.29 -27.39 5.35
C ALA A 63 15.84 -28.84 5.62
N LEU A 64 14.54 -29.14 5.47
CA LEU A 64 14.02 -30.50 5.60
C LEU A 64 14.54 -31.43 4.50
N LYS A 65 14.62 -30.94 3.27
CA LYS A 65 15.19 -31.69 2.14
C LYS A 65 16.67 -32.01 2.36
N GLU A 66 17.45 -31.06 2.86
CA GLU A 66 18.86 -31.26 3.22
C GLU A 66 19.04 -32.31 4.33
N GLN A 67 18.03 -32.48 5.20
CA GLN A 67 17.98 -33.53 6.22
C GLN A 67 17.49 -34.88 5.68
N ASN A 68 17.30 -35.02 4.37
CA ASN A 68 16.77 -36.23 3.71
C ASN A 68 15.36 -36.63 4.21
N ILE A 69 14.56 -35.67 4.67
CA ILE A 69 13.15 -35.93 4.97
C ILE A 69 12.40 -36.24 3.68
N ALA A 70 11.48 -37.20 3.75
CA ALA A 70 10.67 -37.62 2.62
C ALA A 70 9.87 -36.44 2.03
N ILE A 71 9.82 -36.35 0.70
CA ILE A 71 9.19 -35.22 -0.01
C ILE A 71 7.70 -35.13 0.33
N GLU A 72 7.05 -36.26 0.54
CA GLU A 72 5.66 -36.39 0.96
C GLU A 72 5.42 -35.66 2.29
N ILE A 73 6.31 -35.85 3.27
CA ILE A 73 6.24 -35.21 4.59
C ILE A 73 6.50 -33.70 4.46
N ILE A 74 7.45 -33.31 3.61
CA ILE A 74 7.74 -31.88 3.37
C ILE A 74 6.52 -31.20 2.74
N ALA A 75 5.88 -31.83 1.73
CA ALA A 75 4.69 -31.31 1.07
C ALA A 75 3.53 -31.14 2.05
N GLU A 76 3.27 -32.15 2.89
CA GLU A 76 2.23 -32.09 3.92
C GLU A 76 2.50 -31.00 4.96
N SER A 77 3.77 -30.86 5.39
CA SER A 77 4.15 -29.91 6.46
C SER A 77 4.21 -28.45 5.99
N THR A 78 4.54 -28.23 4.72
CA THR A 78 4.81 -26.89 4.17
C THR A 78 3.70 -26.38 3.26
N GLY A 79 2.81 -27.26 2.81
CA GLY A 79 1.78 -26.94 1.81
C GLY A 79 2.32 -26.74 0.39
N LEU A 80 3.62 -26.96 0.15
CA LEU A 80 4.23 -26.87 -1.17
C LEU A 80 3.89 -28.08 -2.04
N SER A 81 3.82 -27.86 -3.36
CA SER A 81 3.69 -28.97 -4.30
C SER A 81 4.99 -29.78 -4.40
N TYR A 82 4.87 -31.05 -4.75
CA TYR A 82 6.02 -31.93 -5.03
C TYR A 82 6.98 -31.32 -6.05
N GLU A 83 6.45 -30.62 -7.06
CA GLU A 83 7.24 -29.95 -8.09
C GLU A 83 8.01 -28.74 -7.56
N ALA A 84 7.44 -27.98 -6.63
CA ALA A 84 8.13 -26.89 -5.95
C ALA A 84 9.28 -27.45 -5.11
N ILE A 85 9.02 -28.48 -4.30
CA ILE A 85 10.04 -29.11 -3.44
C ILE A 85 11.17 -29.76 -4.24
N LYS A 86 10.86 -30.33 -5.42
CA LYS A 86 11.89 -30.87 -6.33
C LYS A 86 12.81 -29.78 -6.89
N ARG A 87 12.28 -28.56 -7.10
CA ARG A 87 13.02 -27.41 -7.65
C ARG A 87 13.86 -26.65 -6.63
N ILE A 88 13.49 -26.71 -5.34
CA ILE A 88 14.26 -26.18 -4.20
C ILE A 88 15.56 -26.96 -4.02
#